data_AF-A0AA91JY29-F1
#
_entry.id   AF-A0AA91JY29-F1
#
_cell.length_a   1.000
_cell.length_b   1.000
_cell.length_c   1.000
_cell.angle_alpha   90.00
_cell.angle_beta   90.00
_cell.angle_gamma   90.00
#
_symmetry.space_group_name_H-M   'P 1'
#
loop_
_entity.id
_entity.type
_entity.pdbx_description
1 polymer ?
#
loop_
_entity_poly.entity_id
_entity_poly.type
_entity_poly.pdbx_seq_one_letter_code
_entity_poly.pdbx_strand_id
1 'polypeptide(L)'
;MIEFFSATLAPLIVILLFMAIVYAISRRTLGHEVAQRRLLRTALLLPLGFLFSLGFHSLGKYGLISFDFLFAAFVALWLLSWNWRKAKAGALLLNAGRLSVSKIIFWFGALEVLFTVLFTWSAINQISTGLESNTNLAQVISQLVFYWSLAIYLLCVGLSSLELRENGICYMFSVVKWEKLASYKWNEVKPNIVTISFKSPRLPLFRRFWSLPISLPYRDTVNRILAEHLMMAHVN
;
A
#
# COMPACT_ATOMS: atom_id res chain seq x y z
N MET A 1 31.36 5.46 17.77
CA MET A 1 30.19 5.84 18.60
C MET A 1 29.39 7.00 17.97
N ILE A 2 30.05 8.05 17.48
CA ILE A 2 29.41 9.18 16.77
C ILE A 2 28.75 8.76 15.44
N GLU A 3 29.39 7.87 14.66
CA GLU A 3 28.82 7.33 13.40
C GLU A 3 27.58 6.46 13.61
N PHE A 4 27.50 5.73 14.72
CA PHE A 4 26.31 4.94 15.04
C PHE A 4 25.13 5.85 15.45
N PHE A 5 25.44 6.96 16.14
CA PHE A 5 24.47 7.98 16.50
C PHE A 5 23.95 8.72 15.26
N SER A 6 24.81 9.10 14.30
CA SER A 6 24.37 9.78 13.06
C SER A 6 23.58 8.84 12.14
N ALA A 7 24.00 7.57 12.01
CA ALA A 7 23.33 6.57 11.18
C ALA A 7 21.94 6.16 11.68
N THR A 8 21.65 6.33 12.98
CA THR A 8 20.35 5.97 13.59
C THR A 8 19.46 7.17 13.87
N LEU A 9 20.01 8.33 14.24
CA LEU A 9 19.21 9.55 14.47
C LEU A 9 18.68 10.15 13.17
N ALA A 10 19.49 10.20 12.11
CA ALA A 10 19.06 10.78 10.84
C ALA A 10 17.78 10.11 10.28
N PRO A 11 17.69 8.77 10.15
CA PRO A 11 16.47 8.13 9.67
C PRO A 11 15.31 8.29 10.67
N LEU A 12 15.58 8.33 11.97
CA LEU A 12 14.53 8.52 12.99
C LEU A 12 13.93 9.94 12.92
N ILE A 13 14.75 10.96 12.69
CA ILE A 13 14.30 12.35 12.45
C ILE A 13 13.46 12.43 11.17
N VAL A 14 13.89 11.77 10.09
CA VAL A 14 13.13 11.73 8.82
C VAL A 14 11.78 11.03 9.02
N ILE A 15 11.75 9.91 9.74
CA ILE A 15 10.51 9.19 10.08
C ILE A 15 9.57 10.08 10.90
N LEU A 16 10.08 10.77 11.92
CA LEU A 16 9.29 11.68 12.76
C LEU A 16 8.73 12.86 11.95
N LEU A 17 9.55 13.45 11.07
CA LEU A 17 9.11 14.52 10.15
C LEU A 17 8.01 14.01 9.22
N PHE A 18 8.18 12.83 8.62
CA PHE A 18 7.17 12.23 7.75
C PHE A 18 5.87 11.95 8.52
N MET A 19 5.96 11.41 9.74
CA MET A 19 4.79 11.22 10.60
C MET A 19 4.09 12.54 10.96
N ALA A 20 4.85 13.60 11.24
CA ALA A 20 4.30 14.92 11.53
C ALA A 20 3.57 15.52 10.31
N ILE A 21 4.11 15.36 9.10
CA ILE A 21 3.47 15.77 7.85
C ILE A 21 2.16 14.98 7.63
N VAL A 22 2.22 13.65 7.74
CA VAL A 22 1.04 12.78 7.60
C VAL A 22 -0.03 13.12 8.64
N TYR A 23 0.39 13.47 9.86
CA TYR A 23 -0.51 13.95 10.90
C TYR A 23 -1.17 15.28 10.56
N ALA A 24 -0.40 16.28 10.13
CA ALA A 24 -0.92 17.59 9.78
C ALA A 24 -1.96 17.49 8.66
N ILE A 25 -1.67 16.68 7.63
CA ILE A 25 -2.60 16.39 6.53
C ILE A 25 -3.85 15.66 7.05
N SER A 26 -3.67 14.63 7.89
CA SER A 26 -4.79 13.85 8.43
C SER A 26 -5.68 14.66 9.38
N ARG A 27 -5.09 15.54 10.20
CA ARG A 27 -5.82 16.43 11.12
C ARG A 27 -6.70 17.40 10.35
N ARG A 28 -6.17 17.98 9.26
CA ARG A 28 -6.93 18.90 8.39
C ARG A 28 -8.08 18.22 7.62
N THR A 29 -7.97 16.93 7.35
CA THR A 29 -8.92 16.22 6.48
C THR A 29 -9.94 15.35 7.21
N LEU A 30 -9.59 14.79 8.36
CA LEU A 30 -10.39 13.76 9.06
C LEU A 30 -10.74 14.15 10.52
N GLY A 31 -10.26 15.31 10.99
CA GLY A 31 -10.41 15.74 12.38
C GLY A 31 -9.33 15.16 13.31
N HIS A 32 -9.21 15.77 14.48
CA HIS A 32 -8.11 15.53 15.42
C HIS A 32 -8.11 14.08 15.97
N GLU A 33 -9.27 13.58 16.40
CA GLU A 33 -9.36 12.24 17.01
C GLU A 33 -8.98 11.11 16.04
N VAL A 34 -9.43 11.20 14.78
CA VAL A 34 -9.15 10.19 13.76
C VAL A 34 -7.67 10.24 13.36
N ALA A 35 -7.09 11.44 13.28
CA ALA A 35 -5.67 11.63 13.00
C ALA A 35 -4.79 11.04 14.10
N GLN A 36 -5.13 11.25 15.38
CA GLN A 36 -4.38 10.72 16.52
C GLN A 36 -4.41 9.19 16.58
N ARG A 37 -5.59 8.57 16.41
CA ARG A 37 -5.70 7.08 16.36
C ARG A 37 -4.89 6.49 15.20
N ARG A 38 -4.86 7.19 14.05
CA ARG A 38 -4.06 6.78 12.89
C ARG A 38 -2.57 6.88 13.17
N LEU A 39 -2.13 7.95 13.83
CA LEU A 39 -0.73 8.15 14.21
C LEU A 39 -0.26 7.10 15.20
N LEU A 40 -1.08 6.79 16.21
CA LEU A 40 -0.77 5.77 17.21
C LEU A 40 -0.63 4.37 16.58
N ARG A 41 -1.48 4.03 15.61
CA ARG A 41 -1.36 2.78 14.83
C ARG A 41 -0.09 2.75 13.99
N THR A 42 0.26 3.86 13.33
CA THR A 42 1.49 3.94 12.55
C THR A 42 2.73 3.90 13.44
N ALA A 43 2.69 4.53 14.62
CA ALA A 43 3.76 4.49 15.61
C ALA A 43 3.99 3.07 16.13
N LEU A 44 2.92 2.28 16.34
CA LEU A 44 3.02 0.86 16.72
C LEU A 44 3.68 -0.02 15.65
N LEU A 45 3.72 0.40 14.39
CA LEU A 45 4.42 -0.31 13.33
C LEU A 45 5.94 -0.01 13.31
N LEU A 46 6.38 1.09 13.91
CA LEU A 46 7.80 1.44 14.00
C LEU A 46 8.63 0.42 14.81
N PRO A 47 8.24 -0.01 16.02
CA PRO A 47 8.98 -1.04 16.73
C PRO A 47 8.93 -2.38 15.99
N LEU A 48 7.85 -2.68 15.26
CA LEU A 48 7.77 -3.87 14.42
C LEU A 48 8.82 -3.82 13.29
N GLY A 49 8.91 -2.68 12.59
CA GLY A 49 9.92 -2.46 11.55
C GLY A 49 11.35 -2.46 12.11
N PHE A 50 11.55 -1.93 13.31
CA PHE A 50 12.83 -1.95 14.02
C PHE A 50 13.23 -3.39 14.41
N LEU A 51 12.32 -4.19 14.96
CA LEU A 51 12.54 -5.60 15.26
C LEU A 51 12.83 -6.41 13.98
N PHE A 52 12.12 -6.10 12.89
CA PHE A 52 12.40 -6.68 11.58
C PHE A 52 13.85 -6.35 11.15
N SER A 53 14.23 -5.07 11.21
CA SER A 53 15.58 -4.61 10.88
C SER A 53 16.67 -5.29 11.72
N LEU A 54 16.47 -5.43 13.03
CA LEU A 54 17.38 -6.16 13.92
C LEU A 54 17.50 -7.64 13.54
N GLY A 55 16.37 -8.30 13.22
CA GLY A 55 16.35 -9.68 12.77
C GLY A 55 17.13 -9.90 11.47
N PHE A 56 17.00 -8.98 10.51
CA PHE A 56 17.76 -9.05 9.25
C PHE A 56 19.24 -8.72 9.43
N HIS A 57 19.57 -7.77 10.31
CA HIS A 57 20.96 -7.45 10.61
C HIS A 57 21.71 -8.64 11.24
N SER A 58 21.03 -9.41 12.11
CA SER A 58 21.54 -10.64 12.72
C SER A 58 21.91 -11.72 11.70
N LEU A 59 21.21 -11.79 10.56
CA LEU A 59 21.46 -12.78 9.51
C LEU A 59 22.64 -12.43 8.59
N GLY A 60 23.30 -11.29 8.80
CA GLY A 60 24.46 -10.85 8.03
C GLY A 60 24.15 -10.54 6.56
N LYS A 61 25.20 -10.44 5.74
CA LYS A 61 25.09 -10.03 4.31
C LYS A 61 24.17 -10.96 3.50
N TYR A 62 24.20 -12.27 3.77
CA TYR A 62 23.39 -13.26 3.04
C TYR A 62 21.90 -13.22 3.41
N GLY A 63 21.57 -12.78 4.62
CA GLY A 63 20.18 -12.59 5.05
C GLY A 63 19.48 -11.52 4.24
N LEU A 64 20.13 -10.36 4.05
CA LEU A 64 19.61 -9.26 3.24
C LEU A 64 19.46 -9.65 1.76
N ILE A 65 20.47 -10.29 1.18
CA ILE A 65 20.41 -10.78 -0.21
C ILE A 65 19.21 -11.73 -0.39
N SER A 66 19.04 -12.69 0.53
CA SER A 66 17.93 -13.63 0.47
C SER A 66 16.57 -12.94 0.59
N PHE A 67 16.46 -11.94 1.47
CA PHE A 67 15.25 -11.14 1.63
C PHE A 67 14.85 -10.41 0.36
N ASP A 68 15.80 -9.75 -0.30
CA ASP A 68 15.56 -9.01 -1.54
C ASP A 68 14.94 -9.90 -2.62
N PHE A 69 15.52 -11.09 -2.81
CA PHE A 69 15.00 -12.08 -3.77
C PHE A 69 13.64 -12.66 -3.34
N LEU A 70 13.46 -12.96 -2.05
CA LEU A 70 12.17 -13.45 -1.53
C LEU A 70 11.06 -12.39 -1.67
N PHE A 71 11.39 -11.12 -1.44
CA PHE A 71 10.46 -10.02 -1.65
C PHE A 71 10.09 -9.88 -3.12
N ALA A 72 11.06 -9.93 -4.03
CA ALA A 72 10.82 -9.90 -5.47
C ALA A 72 9.94 -11.08 -5.93
N ALA A 73 10.23 -12.30 -5.45
CA ALA A 73 9.44 -13.49 -5.72
C ALA A 73 8.00 -13.33 -5.18
N PHE A 74 7.84 -12.80 -3.96
CA PHE A 74 6.53 -12.49 -3.39
C PHE A 74 5.76 -11.49 -4.25
N VAL A 75 6.39 -10.40 -4.69
CA VAL A 75 5.77 -9.40 -5.57
C VAL A 75 5.33 -10.04 -6.89
N ALA A 76 6.20 -10.83 -7.54
CA ALA A 76 5.86 -11.53 -8.78
C ALA A 76 4.67 -12.46 -8.59
N LEU A 77 4.67 -13.32 -7.56
CA LEU A 77 3.55 -14.21 -7.25
C LEU A 77 2.27 -13.45 -6.90
N TRP A 78 2.38 -12.33 -6.18
CA TRP A 78 1.25 -11.47 -5.84
C TRP A 78 0.61 -10.82 -7.07
N LEU A 79 1.44 -10.38 -8.03
CA LEU A 79 1.01 -9.81 -9.29
C LEU A 79 0.37 -10.86 -10.20
N LEU A 80 1.00 -12.04 -10.34
CA LEU A 80 0.46 -13.15 -11.14
C LEU A 80 -0.89 -13.64 -10.60
N SER A 81 -1.02 -13.73 -9.27
CA SER A 81 -2.28 -14.11 -8.64
C SER A 81 -3.39 -13.05 -8.76
N TRP A 82 -3.10 -11.85 -9.26
CA TRP A 82 -4.10 -10.79 -9.43
C TRP A 82 -5.22 -11.19 -10.38
N ASN A 83 -4.88 -11.79 -11.53
CA ASN A 83 -5.88 -12.26 -12.49
C ASN A 83 -6.81 -13.30 -11.88
N TRP A 84 -6.26 -14.20 -11.07
CA TRP A 84 -7.05 -15.20 -10.35
C TRP A 84 -7.95 -14.57 -9.27
N ARG A 85 -7.44 -13.57 -8.53
CA ARG A 85 -8.26 -12.80 -7.57
C ARG A 85 -9.40 -12.07 -8.25
N LYS A 86 -9.18 -11.48 -9.43
CA LYS A 86 -10.23 -10.84 -10.24
C LYS A 86 -11.26 -11.85 -10.73
N ALA A 87 -10.82 -13.01 -11.22
CA ALA A 87 -11.72 -14.07 -11.66
C ALA A 87 -12.62 -14.57 -10.51
N LYS A 88 -12.05 -14.77 -9.31
CA LYS A 88 -12.83 -15.15 -8.12
C LYS A 88 -13.84 -14.09 -7.68
N ALA A 89 -13.56 -12.81 -7.95
CA ALA A 89 -14.47 -11.72 -7.61
C ALA A 89 -15.72 -11.66 -8.52
N GLY A 90 -15.79 -12.47 -9.58
CA GLY A 90 -16.94 -12.54 -10.49
C GLY A 90 -16.92 -11.48 -11.59
N ALA A 91 -18.01 -11.36 -12.34
CA ALA A 91 -18.11 -10.41 -13.44
C ALA A 91 -18.05 -8.95 -12.95
N LEU A 92 -17.61 -8.05 -13.82
CA LEU A 92 -17.53 -6.62 -13.53
C LEU A 92 -18.92 -6.01 -13.59
N LEU A 93 -19.39 -5.47 -12.47
CA LEU A 93 -20.64 -4.70 -12.41
C LEU A 93 -20.39 -3.23 -12.70
N LEU A 94 -19.36 -2.66 -12.08
CA LEU A 94 -19.02 -1.25 -12.25
C LEU A 94 -17.53 -1.00 -11.97
N ASN A 95 -16.89 -0.20 -12.82
CA ASN A 95 -15.58 0.37 -12.53
C ASN A 95 -15.76 1.72 -11.81
N ALA A 96 -15.48 1.75 -10.51
CA ALA A 96 -15.61 2.95 -9.68
C ALA A 96 -14.39 3.89 -9.81
N GLY A 97 -13.40 3.54 -10.64
CA GLY A 97 -12.21 4.35 -10.87
C GLY A 97 -11.18 4.23 -9.75
N ARG A 98 -10.21 5.16 -9.72
CA ARG A 98 -9.07 5.11 -8.80
C ARG A 98 -9.37 5.78 -7.47
N LEU A 99 -8.99 5.12 -6.37
CA LEU A 99 -9.02 5.74 -5.05
C LEU A 99 -7.98 6.87 -4.97
N SER A 100 -8.26 7.88 -4.13
CA SER A 100 -7.28 8.94 -3.85
C SER A 100 -5.96 8.37 -3.31
N VAL A 101 -6.03 7.26 -2.58
CA VAL A 101 -4.84 6.53 -2.09
C VAL A 101 -4.04 5.94 -3.25
N SER A 102 -4.70 5.37 -4.28
CA SER A 102 -4.02 4.85 -5.47
C SER A 102 -3.26 5.95 -6.21
N LYS A 103 -3.84 7.16 -6.31
CA LYS A 103 -3.15 8.31 -6.92
C LYS A 103 -1.87 8.69 -6.17
N ILE A 104 -1.91 8.71 -4.84
CA ILE A 104 -0.73 9.00 -4.01
C ILE A 104 0.31 7.90 -4.21
N ILE A 105 -0.09 6.63 -4.13
CA ILE A 105 0.81 5.49 -4.33
C ILE A 105 1.44 5.51 -5.73
N PHE A 106 0.68 5.90 -6.76
CA PHE A 106 1.20 6.04 -8.12
C PHE A 106 2.34 7.06 -8.19
N TRP A 107 2.17 8.23 -7.57
CA TRP A 107 3.24 9.23 -7.52
C TRP A 107 4.46 8.77 -6.73
N PHE A 108 4.25 8.08 -5.61
CA PHE A 108 5.35 7.44 -4.87
C PHE A 108 6.06 6.39 -5.72
N GLY A 109 5.32 5.56 -6.47
CA GLY A 109 5.90 4.59 -7.40
C GLY A 109 6.68 5.24 -8.53
N ALA A 110 6.19 6.36 -9.08
CA ALA A 110 6.93 7.11 -10.10
C ALA A 110 8.23 7.72 -9.56
N LEU A 111 8.22 8.23 -8.33
CA LEU A 111 9.43 8.70 -7.65
C LEU A 111 10.40 7.55 -7.37
N GLU A 112 9.89 6.38 -6.96
CA GLU A 112 10.68 5.18 -6.72
C GLU A 112 11.36 4.68 -8.01
N VAL A 113 10.68 4.75 -9.16
CA VAL A 113 11.28 4.45 -10.46
C VAL A 113 12.45 5.38 -10.74
N LEU A 114 12.30 6.69 -10.52
CA LEU A 114 13.38 7.65 -10.73
C LEU A 114 14.58 7.31 -9.85
N PHE A 115 14.34 7.05 -8.56
CA PHE A 115 15.38 6.62 -7.63
C PHE A 115 16.07 5.32 -8.09
N THR A 116 15.28 4.33 -8.50
CA THR A 116 15.77 3.02 -8.97
C THR A 116 16.62 3.15 -10.24
N VAL A 117 16.25 4.04 -11.15
CA VAL A 117 17.04 4.31 -12.37
C VAL A 117 18.38 4.94 -12.03
N LEU A 118 18.41 5.94 -11.14
CA LEU A 118 19.65 6.55 -10.66
C LEU A 118 20.53 5.55 -9.92
N PHE A 119 19.92 4.69 -9.10
CA PHE A 119 20.61 3.61 -8.41
C PHE A 119 21.19 2.58 -9.39
N THR A 120 20.42 2.20 -10.43
CA THR A 120 20.89 1.32 -11.51
C THR A 120 22.09 1.90 -12.24
N TRP A 121 22.05 3.20 -12.55
CA TRP A 121 23.18 3.90 -13.15
C TRP A 121 24.44 3.87 -12.26
N SER A 122 24.27 4.17 -10.97
CA SER A 122 25.37 4.10 -9.99
C SER A 122 25.93 2.66 -9.88
N ALA A 123 25.06 1.65 -9.83
CA ALA A 123 25.44 0.26 -9.76
C ALA A 123 26.24 -0.20 -11.00
N ILE A 124 25.82 0.20 -12.20
CA ILE A 124 26.56 -0.07 -13.44
C ILE A 124 27.96 0.56 -13.38
N ASN A 125 28.05 1.81 -12.92
CA ASN A 125 29.35 2.48 -12.78
C ASN A 125 30.25 1.73 -11.79
N GLN A 126 29.75 1.37 -10.61
CA GLN A 126 30.50 0.60 -9.61
C GLN A 126 30.99 -0.75 -10.15
N ILE A 127 30.17 -1.47 -10.90
CA ILE A 127 30.56 -2.74 -11.52
C ILE A 127 31.65 -2.50 -12.58
N SER A 128 31.53 -1.44 -13.38
CA SER A 128 32.47 -1.12 -14.46
C SER A 128 33.83 -0.63 -13.96
N THR A 129 33.88 0.12 -12.86
CA THR A 129 35.12 0.67 -12.27
C THR A 129 35.80 -0.30 -11.29
N GLY A 130 35.19 -1.46 -11.06
CA GLY A 130 35.58 -2.43 -10.03
C GLY A 130 34.82 -2.20 -8.73
N LEU A 131 34.30 -3.29 -8.16
CA LEU A 131 33.60 -3.28 -6.89
C LEU A 131 34.57 -2.96 -5.74
N GLU A 132 34.11 -2.15 -4.79
CA GLU A 132 34.84 -1.92 -3.54
C GLU A 132 35.04 -3.23 -2.77
N SER A 133 36.12 -3.34 -2.01
CA SER A 133 36.52 -4.57 -1.31
C SER A 133 35.46 -5.17 -0.38
N ASN A 134 34.51 -4.35 0.08
CA ASN A 134 33.46 -4.74 1.01
C ASN A 134 32.12 -5.09 0.35
N THR A 135 31.99 -4.87 -0.97
CA THR A 135 30.73 -4.94 -1.72
C THR A 135 30.80 -6.09 -2.71
N ASN A 136 29.91 -7.07 -2.56
CA ASN A 136 29.85 -8.20 -3.49
C ASN A 136 28.86 -7.89 -4.63
N LEU A 137 29.16 -8.34 -5.85
CA LEU A 137 28.27 -8.30 -7.00
C LEU A 137 26.86 -8.82 -6.66
N ALA A 138 26.76 -9.91 -5.89
CA ALA A 138 25.48 -10.48 -5.48
C ALA A 138 24.61 -9.50 -4.68
N GLN A 139 25.23 -8.65 -3.86
CA GLN A 139 24.54 -7.63 -3.07
C GLN A 139 24.02 -6.49 -3.95
N VAL A 140 24.81 -6.05 -4.93
CA VAL A 140 24.38 -5.02 -5.88
C VAL A 140 23.20 -5.52 -6.72
N ILE A 141 23.27 -6.76 -7.19
CA ILE A 141 22.18 -7.39 -7.97
C ILE A 141 20.92 -7.55 -7.12
N SER A 142 21.03 -8.03 -5.87
CA SER A 142 19.86 -8.23 -5.01
C SER A 142 19.14 -6.92 -4.74
N GLN A 143 19.88 -5.85 -4.46
CA GLN A 143 19.31 -4.52 -4.23
C GLN A 143 18.59 -3.98 -5.48
N LEU A 144 19.18 -4.16 -6.68
CA LEU A 144 18.51 -3.79 -7.93
C LEU A 144 17.19 -4.54 -8.11
N VAL A 145 17.21 -5.86 -7.86
CA VAL A 145 16.01 -6.71 -7.95
C VAL A 145 14.94 -6.25 -6.96
N PHE A 146 15.33 -5.90 -5.73
CA PHE A 146 14.42 -5.36 -4.71
C PHE A 146 13.78 -4.04 -5.16
N TYR A 147 14.59 -3.04 -5.54
CA TYR A 147 14.09 -1.71 -5.91
C TYR A 147 13.19 -1.75 -7.13
N TRP A 148 13.56 -2.50 -8.17
CA TRP A 148 12.70 -2.69 -9.34
C TRP A 148 11.39 -3.39 -8.98
N SER A 149 11.44 -4.42 -8.11
CA SER A 149 10.23 -5.10 -7.66
C SER A 149 9.30 -4.17 -6.88
N LEU A 150 9.86 -3.33 -6.00
CA LEU A 150 9.11 -2.33 -5.25
C LEU A 150 8.49 -1.28 -6.17
N ALA A 151 9.25 -0.75 -7.13
CA ALA A 151 8.79 0.22 -8.11
C ALA A 151 7.62 -0.34 -8.94
N ILE A 152 7.77 -1.56 -9.49
CA ILE A 152 6.72 -2.26 -10.25
C ILE A 152 5.49 -2.46 -9.37
N TYR A 153 5.67 -2.95 -8.14
CA TYR A 153 4.57 -3.15 -7.20
C TYR A 153 3.78 -1.86 -6.95
N LEU A 154 4.48 -0.76 -6.62
CA LEU A 154 3.85 0.53 -6.35
C LEU A 154 3.12 1.09 -7.58
N LEU A 155 3.72 0.97 -8.77
CA LEU A 155 3.07 1.39 -10.00
C LEU A 155 1.80 0.59 -10.29
N CYS A 156 1.87 -0.75 -10.26
CA CYS A 156 0.72 -1.60 -10.51
C CYS A 156 -0.43 -1.32 -9.53
N VAL A 157 -0.08 -1.19 -8.25
CA VAL A 157 -1.04 -0.82 -7.21
C VAL A 157 -1.61 0.59 -7.42
N GLY A 158 -0.77 1.56 -7.77
CA GLY A 158 -1.19 2.95 -8.00
C GLY A 158 -2.08 3.11 -9.22
N LEU A 159 -1.87 2.29 -10.25
CA LEU A 159 -2.70 2.21 -11.46
C LEU A 159 -4.00 1.44 -11.25
N SER A 160 -4.10 0.64 -10.18
CA SER A 160 -5.27 -0.18 -9.93
C SER A 160 -6.52 0.66 -9.64
N SER A 161 -7.62 0.29 -10.31
CA SER A 161 -8.94 0.85 -10.07
C SER A 161 -9.71 -0.02 -9.09
N LEU A 162 -10.64 0.60 -8.39
CA LEU A 162 -11.63 -0.09 -7.59
C LEU A 162 -12.76 -0.58 -8.51
N GLU A 163 -13.00 -1.87 -8.47
CA GLU A 163 -14.01 -2.54 -9.28
C GLU A 163 -15.09 -3.13 -8.37
N LEU A 164 -16.36 -2.80 -8.61
CA LEU A 164 -17.50 -3.51 -8.03
C LEU A 164 -17.76 -4.73 -8.91
N ARG A 165 -17.74 -5.91 -8.31
CA ARG A 165 -17.95 -7.19 -8.99
C ARG A 165 -19.02 -8.00 -8.25
N GLU A 166 -19.53 -9.04 -8.90
CA GLU A 166 -20.61 -9.88 -8.37
C GLU A 166 -20.35 -10.39 -6.95
N ASN A 167 -19.13 -10.85 -6.65
CA ASN A 167 -18.81 -11.46 -5.36
C ASN A 167 -18.18 -10.48 -4.34
N GLY A 168 -17.98 -9.21 -4.74
CA GLY A 168 -17.46 -8.21 -3.82
C GLY A 168 -16.83 -7.00 -4.49
N ILE A 169 -16.20 -6.17 -3.65
CA ILE A 169 -15.40 -5.03 -4.07
C ILE A 169 -13.96 -5.50 -4.29
N CYS A 170 -13.48 -5.39 -5.52
CA CYS A 170 -12.15 -5.80 -5.94
C CYS A 170 -11.22 -4.59 -6.05
N TYR A 171 -10.10 -4.65 -5.34
CA TYR A 171 -9.01 -3.68 -5.41
C TYR A 171 -7.69 -4.43 -5.29
N MET A 172 -6.60 -3.90 -5.85
CA MET A 172 -5.35 -4.68 -5.96
C MET A 172 -4.75 -5.11 -4.62
N PHE A 173 -5.06 -4.37 -3.55
CA PHE A 173 -4.69 -4.73 -2.19
C PHE A 173 -5.62 -5.76 -1.53
N SER A 174 -6.86 -5.89 -1.99
CA SER A 174 -7.88 -6.67 -1.28
C SER A 174 -9.10 -6.94 -2.14
N VAL A 175 -9.64 -8.16 -2.03
CA VAL A 175 -10.99 -8.48 -2.46
C VAL A 175 -11.86 -8.53 -1.20
N VAL A 176 -12.82 -7.62 -1.09
CA VAL A 176 -13.74 -7.55 0.04
C VAL A 176 -15.10 -8.09 -0.40
N LYS A 177 -15.45 -9.27 0.13
CA LYS A 177 -16.77 -9.87 -0.09
C LYS A 177 -17.89 -8.97 0.42
N TRP A 178 -19.04 -9.02 -0.24
CA TRP A 178 -20.23 -8.28 0.14
C TRP A 178 -20.75 -8.59 1.54
N GLU A 179 -20.60 -9.83 2.02
CA GLU A 179 -20.97 -10.25 3.39
C GLU A 179 -20.34 -9.36 4.49
N LYS A 180 -19.18 -8.76 4.20
CA LYS A 180 -18.45 -7.88 5.11
C LYS A 180 -18.93 -6.44 5.06
N LEU A 181 -19.87 -6.09 4.19
CA LEU A 181 -20.44 -4.77 4.11
C LEU A 181 -21.31 -4.52 5.36
N ALA A 182 -21.03 -3.44 6.10
CA ALA A 182 -21.83 -3.05 7.26
C ALA A 182 -22.83 -1.96 6.92
N SER A 183 -22.36 -0.88 6.28
CA SER A 183 -23.21 0.22 5.84
C SER A 183 -22.54 1.02 4.74
N TYR A 184 -23.32 1.88 4.06
CA TYR A 184 -22.79 2.90 3.17
C TYR A 184 -23.51 4.22 3.42
N LYS A 185 -22.78 5.34 3.30
CA LYS A 185 -23.33 6.69 3.44
C LYS A 185 -22.72 7.61 2.38
N TRP A 186 -23.58 8.35 1.66
CA TRP A 186 -23.13 9.42 0.79
C TRP A 186 -22.70 10.64 1.61
N ASN A 187 -21.63 11.29 1.19
CA ASN A 187 -21.17 12.51 1.83
C ASN A 187 -22.11 13.67 1.45
N GLU A 188 -22.67 14.35 2.45
CA GLU A 188 -23.61 15.46 2.28
C GLU A 188 -22.95 16.71 1.68
N VAL A 189 -21.66 16.94 1.95
CA VAL A 189 -20.89 18.08 1.43
C VAL A 189 -20.32 17.78 0.03
N LYS A 190 -20.02 16.51 -0.25
CA LYS A 190 -19.45 16.04 -1.52
C LYS A 190 -20.30 14.90 -2.08
N PRO A 191 -21.37 15.21 -2.86
CA PRO A 191 -22.36 14.20 -3.26
C PRO A 191 -21.80 13.12 -4.20
N ASN A 192 -20.59 13.32 -4.74
CA ASN A 192 -19.86 12.35 -5.54
C ASN A 192 -19.01 11.38 -4.70
N ILE A 193 -19.07 11.42 -3.35
CA ILE A 193 -18.30 10.53 -2.49
C ILE A 193 -19.24 9.64 -1.69
N VAL A 194 -19.09 8.32 -1.84
CA VAL A 194 -19.72 7.34 -0.95
C VAL A 194 -18.68 6.79 0.03
N THR A 195 -19.04 6.74 1.30
CA THR A 195 -18.25 6.08 2.33
C THR A 195 -18.87 4.74 2.64
N ILE A 196 -18.13 3.68 2.35
CA ILE A 196 -18.50 2.29 2.65
C ILE A 196 -17.85 1.89 3.95
N SER A 197 -18.62 1.34 4.89
CA SER A 197 -18.13 0.77 6.14
C SER A 197 -18.21 -0.76 6.11
N PHE A 198 -17.22 -1.42 6.71
CA PHE A 198 -17.14 -2.88 6.73
C PHE A 198 -17.29 -3.42 8.16
N LYS A 199 -17.99 -4.56 8.29
CA LYS A 199 -18.07 -5.38 9.50
C LYS A 199 -16.63 -5.77 9.89
N SER A 200 -16.26 -5.48 11.14
CA SER A 200 -14.92 -5.48 11.73
C SER A 200 -13.77 -6.12 10.92
N PRO A 201 -12.66 -5.40 10.67
CA PRO A 201 -11.49 -6.01 10.06
C PRO A 201 -10.89 -7.05 11.02
N ARG A 202 -10.50 -8.23 10.48
CA ARG A 202 -9.82 -9.30 11.25
C ARG A 202 -8.53 -8.83 11.92
N LEU A 203 -7.97 -7.70 11.49
CA LEU A 203 -6.75 -7.10 12.02
C LEU A 203 -7.00 -5.61 12.33
N PRO A 204 -6.64 -5.11 13.52
CA PRO A 204 -6.96 -3.76 13.98
C PRO A 204 -6.30 -2.64 13.15
N LEU A 205 -5.30 -2.98 12.33
CA LEU A 205 -4.55 -2.05 11.48
C LEU A 205 -5.28 -1.67 10.18
N PHE A 206 -6.29 -2.44 9.73
CA PHE A 206 -6.97 -2.16 8.47
C PHE A 206 -8.10 -1.12 8.63
N ARG A 207 -8.29 -0.30 7.58
CA ARG A 207 -9.33 0.75 7.57
C ARG A 207 -10.72 0.13 7.60
N ARG A 208 -11.55 0.57 8.55
CA ARG A 208 -12.97 0.18 8.69
C ARG A 208 -13.87 0.81 7.63
N PHE A 209 -13.39 1.81 6.91
CA PHE A 209 -14.17 2.54 5.92
C PHE A 209 -13.34 2.90 4.69
N TRP A 210 -13.98 2.86 3.53
CA TRP A 210 -13.43 3.31 2.24
C TRP A 210 -14.27 4.47 1.72
N SER A 211 -13.63 5.55 1.30
CA SER A 211 -14.27 6.66 0.61
C SER A 211 -14.02 6.53 -0.88
N LEU A 212 -15.09 6.35 -1.65
CA LEU A 212 -15.04 6.13 -3.08
C LEU A 212 -15.53 7.39 -3.81
N PRO A 213 -14.71 8.02 -4.65
CA PRO A 213 -15.19 9.02 -5.58
C PRO A 213 -15.93 8.33 -6.72
N ILE A 214 -17.23 8.58 -6.86
CA ILE A 214 -18.09 8.00 -7.88
C ILE A 214 -18.71 9.13 -8.68
N SER A 215 -18.70 9.01 -10.00
CA SER A 215 -19.35 10.00 -10.86
C SER A 215 -20.85 10.03 -10.58
N LEU A 216 -21.43 11.23 -10.49
CA LEU A 216 -22.85 11.42 -10.15
C LEU A 216 -23.83 10.62 -11.04
N PRO A 217 -23.61 10.42 -12.35
CA PRO A 217 -24.49 9.59 -13.18
C PRO A 217 -24.59 8.13 -12.73
N TYR A 218 -23.56 7.61 -12.05
CA TYR A 218 -23.55 6.23 -11.54
C TYR A 218 -24.13 6.10 -10.13
N ARG A 219 -24.57 7.19 -9.51
CA ARG A 219 -25.06 7.21 -8.12
C ARG A 219 -26.19 6.21 -7.89
N ASP A 220 -27.19 6.21 -8.76
CA ASP A 220 -28.35 5.32 -8.61
C ASP A 220 -28.00 3.86 -8.86
N THR A 221 -27.10 3.61 -9.83
CA THR A 221 -26.60 2.26 -10.11
C THR A 221 -25.82 1.71 -8.91
N VAL A 222 -24.96 2.53 -8.31
CA VAL A 222 -24.19 2.15 -7.12
C VAL A 222 -25.09 1.96 -5.91
N ASN A 223 -26.08 2.83 -5.72
CA ASN A 223 -27.08 2.68 -4.67
C ASN A 223 -27.81 1.35 -4.80
N ARG A 224 -28.26 1.00 -6.00
CA ARG A 224 -28.93 -0.28 -6.27
C ARG A 224 -28.03 -1.46 -5.92
N ILE A 225 -26.79 -1.49 -6.44
CA ILE A 225 -25.84 -2.58 -6.16
C ILE A 225 -25.57 -2.71 -4.65
N LEU A 226 -25.29 -1.60 -3.96
CA LEU A 226 -24.96 -1.63 -2.54
C LEU A 226 -26.18 -2.02 -1.68
N ALA A 227 -27.37 -1.51 -1.99
CA ALA A 227 -28.59 -1.83 -1.25
C ALA A 227 -28.96 -3.31 -1.39
N GLU A 228 -28.92 -3.84 -2.62
CA GLU A 228 -29.24 -5.23 -2.93
C GLU A 228 -28.35 -6.20 -2.13
N HIS A 229 -27.04 -5.95 -2.14
CA HIS A 229 -26.07 -6.81 -1.44
C HIS A 229 -26.07 -6.60 0.08
N LEU A 230 -26.43 -5.40 0.57
CA LEU A 230 -26.56 -5.14 2.00
C LEU A 230 -27.79 -5.84 2.59
N MET A 231 -28.91 -5.90 1.85
CA MET A 231 -30.09 -6.67 2.26
C MET A 231 -29.78 -8.17 2.31
N MET A 232 -29.14 -8.72 1.28
CA MET A 232 -28.73 -10.14 1.29
C MET A 232 -27.76 -10.46 2.44
N ALA A 233 -26.86 -9.55 2.79
CA ALA A 233 -25.90 -9.73 3.90
C ALA A 233 -26.50 -9.56 5.32
N HIS A 234 -27.79 -9.20 5.44
CA HIS A 234 -28.54 -9.18 6.71
C HIS A 234 -29.51 -10.37 6.85
N VAL A 235 -29.79 -11.09 5.76
CA VAL A 235 -30.67 -12.26 5.74
C VAL A 235 -29.90 -13.56 6.04
N ASN A 236 -28.57 -13.54 5.90
CA ASN A 236 -27.64 -14.62 6.26
C ASN A 236 -26.85 -14.28 7.54
#